data_AF-A0A9Q5QUW4-F1
#
_entry.id   AF-A0A9Q5QUW4-F1
#
_cell.length_a   1.000
_cell.length_b   1.000
_cell.length_c   1.000
_cell.angle_alpha   90.00
_cell.angle_beta   90.00
_cell.angle_gamma   90.00
#
_symmetry.space_group_name_H-M   'P 1'
#
loop_
_entity.id
_entity.type
_entity.pdbx_description
1 polymer ?
#
loop_
_entity_poly.entity_id
_entity_poly.type
_entity_poly.pdbx_seq_one_letter_code
_entity_poly.pdbx_strand_id
1 'polypeptide(L)'
;MPPQVVFEILSPCNSKGEMTRKKLFYLKHGVEEYYVYDPDEISLEVSIRENNSFREVEDFATWTSPRLNIRFDMTGDELVIYYPDGSRFLSPVELSNYAEQERFLKEQERFLKEQANQRAEQERFLKEQANERAEQERFLREQERLLKEQANERAEQERFLREQERFLKEQANQRAEQERLLKEQEQLKYQTLLSQLKANGIDVTGLE
;
A
#
# COMPACT_ATOMS: atom_id res chain seq x y z
N MET A 1 -45.27 27.56 28.62
CA MET A 1 -44.45 28.50 29.41
C MET A 1 -44.09 29.67 28.50
N PRO A 2 -44.14 30.91 28.98
CA PRO A 2 -43.64 32.07 28.22
C PRO A 2 -42.11 31.99 28.07
N PRO A 3 -41.53 32.57 27.00
CA PRO A 3 -40.08 32.67 26.86
C PRO A 3 -39.49 33.51 28.01
N GLN A 4 -38.30 33.13 28.48
CA GLN A 4 -37.57 33.89 29.51
C GLN A 4 -36.80 35.07 28.92
N VAL A 5 -36.35 34.93 27.67
CA VAL A 5 -35.61 35.95 26.94
C VAL A 5 -36.29 36.16 25.59
N VAL A 6 -36.45 37.43 25.20
CA VAL A 6 -37.04 37.81 23.91
C VAL A 6 -36.10 38.77 23.19
N PHE A 7 -35.93 38.53 21.89
CA PHE A 7 -35.23 39.39 20.96
C PHE A 7 -36.21 39.91 19.93
N GLU A 8 -36.21 41.22 19.70
CA GLU A 8 -36.89 41.85 18.58
C GLU A 8 -35.83 42.54 17.71
N ILE A 9 -35.93 42.35 16.40
CA ILE A 9 -35.08 43.03 15.43
C ILE A 9 -35.95 44.10 14.77
N LEU A 10 -35.55 45.36 14.87
CA LEU A 10 -36.28 46.44 14.24
C LEU A 10 -36.19 46.32 12.73
N SER A 11 -37.32 46.59 12.09
CA SER A 11 -37.43 46.76 10.66
C SER A 11 -38.01 48.15 10.36
N PRO A 12 -37.77 48.71 9.17
CA PRO A 12 -38.28 50.03 8.80
C PRO A 12 -39.81 50.19 8.91
N CYS A 13 -40.55 49.08 8.93
CA CYS A 13 -42.02 49.07 9.08
C CYS A 13 -42.51 49.07 10.53
N ASN A 14 -41.64 48.89 11.53
CA ASN A 14 -42.05 48.87 12.93
C ASN A 14 -42.32 50.29 13.45
N SER A 15 -43.48 50.47 14.06
CA SER A 15 -43.83 51.74 14.70
C SER A 15 -43.45 51.74 16.18
N LYS A 16 -43.04 52.89 16.72
CA LYS A 16 -42.74 53.06 18.16
C LYS A 16 -43.90 52.56 19.05
N GLY A 17 -45.14 52.89 18.68
CA GLY A 17 -46.33 52.47 19.43
C GLY A 17 -46.57 50.95 19.43
N GLU A 18 -46.21 50.25 18.35
CA GLU A 18 -46.25 48.78 18.31
C GLU A 18 -45.21 48.18 19.26
N MET A 19 -43.97 48.68 19.21
CA MET A 19 -42.88 48.22 20.07
C MET A 19 -43.18 48.43 21.55
N THR A 20 -43.75 49.58 21.93
CA THR A 20 -44.20 49.81 23.31
C THR A 20 -45.26 48.79 23.74
N ARG A 21 -46.24 48.49 22.88
CA ARG A 21 -47.27 47.47 23.19
C ARG A 21 -46.66 46.08 23.36
N LYS A 22 -45.72 45.68 22.49
CA LYS A 22 -45.00 44.41 22.58
C LYS A 22 -44.20 44.30 23.88
N LYS A 23 -43.43 45.33 24.23
CA LYS A 23 -42.64 45.36 25.47
C LYS A 23 -43.52 45.21 26.72
N LEU A 24 -44.64 45.92 26.79
CA LEU A 24 -45.62 45.78 27.89
C LEU A 24 -46.27 44.39 27.91
N PHE A 25 -46.57 43.82 26.74
CA PHE A 25 -47.09 42.47 26.62
C PHE A 25 -46.10 41.45 27.21
N TYR A 26 -44.82 41.52 26.83
CA TYR A 26 -43.79 40.61 27.33
C TYR A 26 -43.55 40.76 28.84
N LEU A 27 -43.55 41.99 29.36
CA LEU A 27 -43.47 42.25 30.80
C LEU A 27 -44.60 41.53 31.55
N LYS A 28 -45.85 41.67 31.07
CA LYS A 28 -47.03 41.04 31.67
C LYS A 28 -46.95 39.51 31.65
N HIS A 29 -46.31 38.94 30.63
CA HIS A 29 -46.15 37.48 30.48
C HIS A 29 -44.88 36.94 31.13
N GLY A 30 -44.13 37.77 31.84
CA GLY A 30 -43.04 37.33 32.71
C GLY A 30 -41.70 37.10 32.02
N VAL A 31 -41.49 37.68 30.85
CA VAL A 31 -40.17 37.73 30.20
C VAL A 31 -39.16 38.40 31.15
N GLU A 32 -38.00 37.78 31.33
CA GLU A 32 -36.95 38.23 32.26
C GLU A 32 -35.98 39.21 31.57
N GLU A 33 -35.70 39.00 30.28
CA GLU A 33 -34.83 39.86 29.47
C GLU A 33 -35.49 40.17 28.12
N TYR A 34 -35.48 41.44 27.73
CA TYR A 34 -36.03 41.91 26.46
C TYR A 34 -35.00 42.77 25.74
N TYR A 35 -34.67 42.36 24.51
CA TYR A 35 -33.64 42.97 23.68
C TYR A 35 -34.27 43.52 22.41
N VAL A 36 -33.90 44.73 22.01
CA VAL A 36 -34.27 45.33 20.73
C VAL A 36 -33.02 45.73 19.99
N TYR A 37 -32.78 45.12 18.83
CA TYR A 37 -31.65 45.46 17.98
C TYR A 37 -32.13 46.26 16.76
N ASP A 38 -31.54 47.44 16.55
CA ASP A 38 -31.69 48.22 15.34
C ASP A 38 -30.49 47.97 14.41
N PRO A 39 -30.67 47.28 13.27
CA PRO A 39 -29.59 47.05 12.32
C PRO A 39 -29.22 48.30 11.50
N ASP A 40 -30.12 49.27 11.36
CA ASP A 40 -29.87 50.49 10.59
C ASP A 40 -29.04 51.50 11.42
N GLU A 41 -29.32 51.58 12.72
CA GLU A 41 -28.54 52.42 13.66
C GLU A 41 -27.39 51.66 14.36
N ILE A 42 -27.31 50.33 14.19
CA ILE A 42 -26.38 49.42 14.88
C ILE A 42 -26.45 49.69 16.40
N SER A 43 -27.66 49.62 16.96
CA SER A 43 -27.93 49.90 18.36
C SER A 43 -28.66 48.75 19.04
N LEU A 44 -28.37 48.52 20.31
CA LEU A 44 -28.99 47.45 21.11
C LEU A 44 -29.59 48.07 22.37
N GLU A 45 -30.91 47.99 22.50
CA GLU A 45 -31.61 48.27 23.74
C GLU A 45 -31.70 46.99 24.58
N VAL A 46 -31.38 47.11 25.87
CA VAL A 46 -31.39 45.99 26.81
C VAL A 46 -32.30 46.33 27.98
N SER A 47 -33.34 45.54 28.17
CA SER A 47 -34.29 45.70 29.27
C SER A 47 -34.33 44.46 30.16
N ILE A 48 -34.05 44.64 31.45
CA ILE A 48 -34.04 43.56 32.45
C ILE A 48 -35.23 43.71 33.39
N ARG A 49 -35.95 42.63 33.64
CA ARG A 49 -37.12 42.66 34.52
C ARG A 49 -36.70 42.82 35.98
N GLU A 50 -37.25 43.83 36.63
CA GLU A 50 -36.99 44.16 38.03
C GLU A 50 -38.30 44.68 38.67
N ASN A 51 -38.73 44.10 39.78
CA ASN A 51 -39.93 44.53 40.53
C ASN A 51 -41.20 44.73 39.67
N ASN A 52 -41.44 43.83 38.71
CA ASN A 52 -42.57 43.89 37.77
C ASN A 52 -42.56 45.10 36.81
N SER A 53 -41.39 45.70 36.60
CA SER A 53 -41.07 46.66 35.54
C SER A 53 -39.86 46.18 34.73
N PHE A 54 -39.62 46.81 33.58
CA PHE A 54 -38.35 46.68 32.88
C PHE A 54 -37.43 47.85 33.25
N ARG A 55 -36.20 47.53 33.66
CA ARG A 55 -35.10 48.48 33.85
C ARG A 55 -34.23 48.45 32.59
N GLU A 56 -34.00 49.61 31.99
CA GLU A 56 -33.05 49.72 30.88
C GLU A 56 -31.60 49.61 31.40
N VAL A 57 -30.76 48.97 30.60
CA VAL A 57 -29.31 49.01 30.75
C VAL A 57 -28.78 50.00 29.73
N GLU A 58 -28.09 51.03 30.21
CA GLU A 58 -27.52 52.10 29.40
C GLU A 58 -25.98 52.02 29.43
N ASP A 59 -25.32 52.77 28.55
CA ASP A 59 -23.86 52.99 28.52
C ASP A 59 -22.98 51.73 28.58
N PHE A 60 -23.30 50.72 27.77
CA PHE A 60 -22.47 49.53 27.62
C PHE A 60 -21.86 49.43 26.22
N ALA A 61 -20.57 49.11 26.15
CA ALA A 61 -19.90 48.73 24.90
C ALA A 61 -20.02 47.22 24.64
N THR A 62 -20.08 46.44 25.71
CA THR A 62 -20.32 44.99 25.68
C THR A 62 -21.32 44.63 26.77
N TRP A 63 -22.20 43.67 26.47
CA TRP A 63 -23.23 43.21 27.40
C TRP A 63 -23.27 41.68 27.42
N THR A 64 -23.38 41.06 28.59
CA THR A 64 -23.56 39.60 28.68
C THR A 64 -24.93 39.31 29.28
N SER A 65 -25.77 38.57 28.57
CA SER A 65 -27.09 38.16 29.04
C SER A 65 -26.95 37.30 30.31
N PRO A 66 -27.53 37.71 31.46
CA PRO A 66 -27.54 36.89 32.67
C PRO A 66 -28.19 35.50 32.50
N ARG A 67 -29.21 35.39 31.63
CA ARG A 67 -29.95 34.15 31.38
C ARG A 67 -29.28 33.22 30.37
N LEU A 68 -28.71 33.77 29.31
CA LEU A 68 -28.15 32.98 28.20
C LEU A 68 -26.63 32.84 28.29
N ASN A 69 -25.96 33.70 29.06
CA ASN A 69 -24.50 33.79 29.13
C ASN A 69 -23.83 34.02 27.75
N ILE A 70 -24.56 34.63 26.82
CA ILE A 70 -24.03 35.10 25.54
C ILE A 70 -23.64 36.56 25.66
N ARG A 71 -22.55 36.94 25.01
CA ARG A 71 -22.02 38.31 25.03
C ARG A 71 -22.32 39.02 23.71
N PHE A 72 -22.96 40.17 23.80
CA PHE A 72 -23.14 41.15 22.75
C PHE A 72 -21.98 42.14 22.80
N ASP A 73 -21.34 42.37 21.66
CA ASP A 73 -20.27 43.33 21.50
C ASP A 73 -20.70 44.36 20.45
N MET A 74 -20.80 45.61 20.90
CA MET A 74 -21.25 46.78 20.14
C MET A 74 -20.10 47.77 19.89
N THR A 75 -18.85 47.33 20.08
CA THR A 75 -17.67 48.21 19.92
C THR A 75 -17.31 48.51 18.46
N GLY A 76 -17.80 47.68 17.53
CA GLY A 76 -17.52 47.78 16.09
C GLY A 76 -18.64 48.46 15.29
N ASP A 77 -18.60 48.23 13.97
CA ASP A 77 -19.61 48.65 13.00
C ASP A 77 -20.70 47.61 12.75
N GLU A 78 -20.73 46.55 13.57
CA GLU A 78 -21.75 45.51 13.56
C GLU A 78 -21.97 44.97 14.98
N LEU A 79 -23.14 44.37 15.21
CA LEU A 79 -23.37 43.58 16.42
C LEU A 79 -22.65 42.23 16.30
N VAL A 80 -21.71 41.97 17.21
CA VAL A 80 -21.05 40.67 17.30
C VAL A 80 -21.54 39.93 18.55
N ILE A 81 -22.01 38.69 18.36
CA ILE A 81 -22.48 37.85 19.48
C ILE A 81 -21.46 36.73 19.73
N TYR A 82 -21.17 36.46 20.99
CA TYR A 82 -20.31 35.37 21.43
C TYR A 82 -21.08 34.38 22.29
N TYR A 83 -20.85 33.09 22.07
CA TYR A 83 -21.31 31.99 22.91
C TYR A 83 -20.64 32.02 24.29
N PRO A 84 -21.18 31.26 25.27
CA PRO A 84 -20.57 31.15 26.60
C PRO A 84 -19.12 30.66 26.62
N ASP A 85 -18.71 29.91 25.59
CA ASP A 85 -17.34 29.41 25.41
C ASP A 85 -16.40 30.44 24.76
N GLY A 86 -16.90 31.62 24.43
CA GLY A 86 -16.17 32.71 23.78
C GLY A 86 -16.09 32.61 22.26
N SER A 87 -16.68 31.58 21.63
CA SER A 87 -16.75 31.49 20.17
C SER A 87 -17.77 32.49 19.61
N ARG A 88 -17.52 33.04 18.42
CA ARG A 88 -18.42 33.99 17.75
C ARG A 88 -19.60 33.26 17.09
N PHE A 89 -20.78 33.86 17.14
CA PHE A 89 -21.93 33.45 16.34
C PHE A 89 -21.63 33.72 14.87
N LEU A 90 -21.65 32.66 14.07
CA LEU A 90 -21.48 32.75 12.62
C LEU A 90 -22.84 32.97 11.97
N SER A 91 -22.86 33.83 10.96
CA SER A 91 -24.01 33.98 10.06
C SER A 91 -24.28 32.69 9.27
N PRO A 92 -25.49 32.50 8.73
CA PRO A 92 -25.79 31.35 7.88
C PRO A 92 -24.83 31.21 6.68
N VAL A 93 -24.35 32.35 6.15
CA VAL A 93 -23.39 32.37 5.03
C VAL A 93 -22.02 31.87 5.49
N GLU A 94 -21.51 32.35 6.63
CA GLU A 94 -20.24 31.89 7.18
C GLU A 94 -20.27 30.40 7.56
N LEU A 95 -21.38 29.93 8.14
CA LEU A 95 -21.59 28.50 8.42
C LEU A 95 -21.54 27.65 7.16
N SER A 96 -22.20 28.10 6.08
CA SER A 96 -22.18 27.42 4.79
C SER A 96 -20.76 27.36 4.22
N ASN A 97 -20.04 28.48 4.23
CA ASN A 97 -18.66 28.55 3.74
C ASN A 97 -17.73 27.61 4.51
N TYR A 98 -17.85 27.56 5.85
CA TYR A 98 -17.07 26.64 6.67
C TYR A 98 -17.38 25.19 6.34
N ALA A 99 -18.66 24.84 6.23
CA ALA A 99 -19.08 23.48 5.88
C ALA A 99 -18.62 23.06 4.47
N GLU A 100 -18.64 23.98 3.50
CA GLU A 100 -18.11 23.74 2.15
C GLU A 100 -16.60 23.56 2.16
N GLN A 101 -15.87 24.39 2.91
CA GLN A 101 -14.43 24.27 3.05
C GLN A 101 -14.03 22.93 3.70
N GLU A 102 -14.70 22.53 4.78
CA GLU A 102 -14.46 21.23 5.41
C GLU A 102 -14.75 20.06 4.45
N ARG A 103 -15.83 20.15 3.66
CA ARG A 103 -16.14 19.14 2.65
C ARG A 103 -15.05 19.06 1.59
N PHE A 104 -14.60 20.21 1.08
CA PHE A 104 -13.53 20.28 0.09
C PHE A 104 -12.22 19.68 0.62
N LEU A 105 -11.82 20.01 1.85
CA LEU A 105 -10.63 19.46 2.48
C LEU A 105 -10.74 17.93 2.64
N LYS A 106 -11.90 17.43 3.07
CA LYS A 106 -12.15 16.00 3.22
C LYS A 106 -12.14 15.26 1.88
N GLU A 107 -12.64 15.88 0.82
CA GLU A 107 -12.60 15.32 -0.53
C GLU A 107 -11.17 15.29 -1.07
N GLN A 108 -10.39 16.35 -0.87
CA GLN A 108 -8.97 16.39 -1.22
C GLN A 108 -8.17 15.31 -0.48
N GLU A 109 -8.41 15.13 0.83
CA GLU A 109 -7.76 14.08 1.63
C GLU A 109 -8.09 12.68 1.09
N ARG A 110 -9.36 12.43 0.74
CA ARG A 110 -9.79 11.17 0.12
C ARG A 110 -9.09 10.92 -1.21
N PHE A 111 -9.01 11.94 -2.06
CA PHE A 111 -8.33 11.84 -3.34
C PHE A 111 -6.84 11.51 -3.19
N LEU A 112 -6.15 12.17 -2.26
CA LEU A 112 -4.74 11.89 -1.97
C LEU A 112 -4.53 10.46 -1.45
N LYS A 113 -5.43 10.00 -0.57
CA LYS A 113 -5.39 8.63 -0.05
C LYS A 113 -5.61 7.59 -1.15
N GLU A 114 -6.55 7.83 -2.05
CA GLU A 114 -6.82 6.95 -3.19
C GLU A 114 -5.63 6.89 -4.14
N GLN A 115 -5.02 8.04 -4.45
CA GLN A 115 -3.80 8.08 -5.26
C GLN A 115 -2.64 7.32 -4.61
N ALA A 116 -2.46 7.45 -3.30
CA ALA A 116 -1.43 6.71 -2.58
C ALA A 116 -1.68 5.19 -2.62
N ASN A 117 -2.93 4.76 -2.46
CA ASN A 117 -3.30 3.35 -2.57
C ASN A 117 -3.03 2.80 -3.97
N GLN A 118 -3.42 3.53 -5.03
CA GLN A 118 -3.16 3.10 -6.42
C GLN A 118 -1.66 2.94 -6.70
N ARG A 119 -0.81 3.85 -6.18
CA ARG A 119 0.65 3.73 -6.31
C ARG A 119 1.19 2.50 -5.57
N ALA A 120 0.69 2.25 -4.36
CA ALA A 120 1.10 1.09 -3.58
C ALA A 120 0.68 -0.24 -4.25
N GLU A 121 -0.51 -0.29 -4.86
CA GLU A 121 -0.97 -1.44 -5.63
C GLU A 121 -0.11 -1.65 -6.88
N GLN A 122 0.22 -0.59 -7.61
CA GLN A 122 1.09 -0.65 -8.78
C GLN A 122 2.50 -1.15 -8.41
N GLU A 123 3.06 -0.69 -7.30
CA GLU A 123 4.36 -1.16 -6.81
C GLU A 123 4.33 -2.65 -6.42
N ARG A 124 3.27 -3.09 -5.75
CA ARG A 124 3.07 -4.51 -5.41
C ARG A 124 2.99 -5.38 -6.67
N PHE A 125 2.22 -4.94 -7.66
CA PHE A 125 2.08 -5.65 -8.94
C PHE A 125 3.43 -5.76 -9.67
N LEU A 126 4.22 -4.68 -9.73
CA LEU A 126 5.55 -4.71 -10.33
C LEU A 126 6.51 -5.64 -9.59
N LYS A 127 6.45 -5.65 -8.26
CA LYS A 127 7.25 -6.55 -7.43
C LYS A 127 6.89 -8.02 -7.65
N GLU A 128 5.60 -8.32 -7.74
CA GLU A 128 5.10 -9.67 -8.03
C GLU A 128 5.57 -10.15 -9.40
N GLN A 129 5.42 -9.32 -10.44
CA GLN A 129 5.93 -9.65 -11.78
C GLN A 129 7.45 -9.86 -11.79
N ALA A 130 8.22 -9.06 -11.04
CA ALA A 130 9.66 -9.23 -10.94
C ALA A 130 10.04 -10.56 -10.25
N ASN A 131 9.30 -10.95 -9.22
CA ASN A 131 9.49 -12.23 -8.54
C ASN A 131 9.18 -13.41 -9.47
N GLU A 132 8.06 -13.37 -10.19
CA GLU A 132 7.70 -14.42 -11.16
C GLU A 132 8.78 -14.61 -12.23
N ARG A 133 9.32 -13.50 -12.76
CA ARG A 133 10.43 -13.57 -13.74
C ARG A 133 11.69 -14.18 -13.12
N ALA A 134 12.02 -13.82 -11.88
CA ALA A 134 13.17 -14.37 -11.19
C ALA A 134 13.00 -15.88 -10.91
N GLU A 135 11.78 -16.34 -10.60
CA GLU A 135 11.47 -17.76 -10.44
C GLU A 135 11.58 -18.52 -11.77
N GLN A 136 11.04 -17.97 -12.86
CA GLN A 136 11.18 -18.55 -14.20
C GLN A 136 12.65 -18.68 -14.62
N GLU A 137 13.46 -17.64 -14.37
CA GLU A 137 14.89 -17.67 -14.68
C GLU A 137 15.63 -18.74 -13.86
N ARG A 138 15.31 -18.88 -12.56
CA ARG A 138 15.86 -19.93 -11.70
C ARG A 138 15.50 -21.32 -12.22
N PHE A 139 14.25 -21.53 -12.60
CA PHE A 139 13.78 -22.80 -13.14
C PHE A 139 14.50 -23.17 -14.45
N LEU A 140 14.68 -22.22 -15.36
CA LEU A 140 15.43 -22.45 -16.60
C LEU A 140 16.89 -22.79 -16.34
N ARG A 141 17.54 -22.08 -15.41
CA ARG A 141 18.93 -22.39 -15.01
C ARG A 141 19.07 -23.78 -14.40
N GLU A 142 18.08 -24.21 -13.62
CA GLU A 142 18.07 -25.55 -13.03
C GLU A 142 17.91 -26.64 -14.10
N GLN A 143 17.01 -26.45 -15.08
CA GLN A 143 16.91 -27.36 -16.22
C GLN A 143 18.20 -27.44 -17.03
N GLU A 144 18.83 -26.30 -17.34
CA GLU A 144 20.09 -26.27 -18.07
C GLU A 144 21.19 -27.05 -17.32
N ARG A 145 21.26 -26.88 -16.00
CA ARG A 145 22.20 -27.61 -15.16
C ARG A 145 21.97 -29.11 -15.22
N LEU A 146 20.71 -29.57 -15.13
CA LEU A 146 20.36 -30.99 -15.22
C LEU A 146 20.73 -31.59 -16.59
N LEU A 147 20.48 -30.86 -17.67
CA LEU A 147 20.87 -31.30 -19.02
C LEU A 147 22.38 -31.42 -19.16
N LYS A 148 23.13 -30.47 -18.60
CA LYS A 148 24.61 -30.51 -18.60
C LYS A 148 25.13 -31.70 -17.78
N GLU A 149 24.52 -31.98 -16.64
CA GLU A 149 24.86 -33.12 -15.79
C GLU A 149 24.62 -34.45 -16.52
N GLN A 150 23.45 -34.61 -17.13
CA GLN A 150 23.13 -35.79 -17.95
C GLN A 150 24.08 -35.96 -19.15
N ALA A 151 24.47 -34.86 -19.80
CA ALA A 151 25.43 -34.90 -20.90
C ALA A 151 26.82 -35.35 -20.43
N ASN A 152 27.26 -34.89 -19.26
CA ASN A 152 28.52 -35.32 -18.66
C ASN A 152 28.49 -36.81 -18.30
N GLU A 153 27.42 -37.29 -17.67
CA GLU A 153 27.25 -38.72 -17.34
C GLU A 153 27.33 -39.60 -18.60
N ARG A 154 26.65 -39.21 -19.68
CA ARG A 154 26.73 -39.93 -20.95
C ARG A 154 28.14 -39.94 -21.52
N ALA A 155 28.86 -38.82 -21.46
CA ALA A 155 30.23 -38.73 -21.92
C ALA A 155 31.18 -39.62 -21.09
N GLU A 156 30.96 -39.72 -19.78
CA GLU A 156 31.71 -40.63 -18.89
C GLU A 156 31.42 -42.10 -19.21
N GLN A 157 30.15 -42.47 -19.40
CA GLN A 157 29.77 -43.82 -19.83
C GLN A 157 30.41 -44.21 -21.17
N GLU A 158 30.40 -43.29 -22.14
CA GLU A 158 31.02 -43.53 -23.44
C GLU A 158 32.54 -43.70 -23.33
N ARG A 159 33.22 -42.89 -22.50
CA ARG A 159 34.65 -43.06 -22.21
C ARG A 159 34.94 -44.42 -21.58
N PHE A 160 34.15 -44.82 -20.60
CA PHE A 160 34.29 -46.12 -19.94
C PHE A 160 34.14 -47.28 -20.93
N LEU A 161 33.12 -47.24 -21.79
CA LEU A 161 32.93 -48.25 -22.85
C LEU A 161 34.10 -48.32 -23.81
N ARG A 162 34.62 -47.15 -24.24
CA ARG A 162 35.81 -47.07 -25.11
C ARG A 162 37.07 -47.65 -24.46
N GLU A 163 37.26 -47.43 -23.16
CA GLU A 163 38.38 -48.04 -22.42
C GLU A 163 38.23 -49.56 -22.33
N GLN A 164 37.02 -50.05 -22.07
CA GLN A 164 36.74 -51.48 -22.01
C GLN A 164 36.99 -52.16 -23.37
N GLU A 165 36.57 -51.53 -24.48
CA GLU A 165 36.83 -52.02 -25.83
C GLU A 165 38.33 -52.07 -26.13
N ARG A 166 39.09 -51.03 -25.76
CA ARG A 166 40.55 -51.00 -25.91
C ARG A 166 41.22 -52.15 -25.14
N PHE A 167 40.80 -52.38 -23.89
CA PHE A 167 41.32 -53.47 -23.07
C PHE A 167 41.06 -54.84 -23.71
N LEU A 168 39.85 -55.09 -24.18
CA LEU A 168 39.50 -56.34 -24.87
C LEU A 168 40.32 -56.54 -26.15
N LYS A 169 40.53 -55.48 -26.94
CA LYS A 169 41.36 -55.52 -28.14
C LYS A 169 42.82 -55.86 -27.81
N GLU A 170 43.35 -55.27 -26.74
CA GLU A 170 44.72 -55.54 -26.29
C GLU A 170 44.88 -56.98 -25.79
N GLN A 171 43.90 -57.52 -25.04
CA GLN A 171 43.88 -58.92 -24.64
C GLN A 171 43.81 -59.87 -25.86
N ALA A 172 42.99 -59.55 -26.86
CA ALA A 172 42.89 -60.33 -28.09
C ALA A 172 44.22 -60.35 -28.86
N ASN A 173 44.91 -59.19 -28.97
CA ASN A 173 46.23 -59.10 -29.59
C ASN A 173 47.26 -59.94 -28.84
N GLN A 174 47.31 -59.87 -27.51
CA GLN A 174 48.22 -60.68 -26.70
C GLN A 174 48.00 -62.18 -26.90
N ARG A 175 46.74 -62.63 -26.96
CA ARG A 175 46.41 -64.04 -27.25
C ARG A 175 46.86 -64.44 -28.66
N ALA A 176 46.65 -63.59 -29.64
CA ALA A 176 47.09 -63.85 -31.02
C ALA A 176 48.62 -63.94 -31.12
N GLU A 177 49.36 -63.10 -30.39
CA GLU A 177 50.83 -63.18 -30.30
C GLU A 177 51.29 -64.47 -29.62
N GLN A 178 50.68 -64.86 -28.51
CA GLN A 178 50.97 -66.14 -27.84
C GLN A 178 50.75 -67.33 -28.78
N GLU A 179 49.63 -67.33 -29.52
CA GLU A 179 49.33 -68.40 -30.47
C GLU A 179 50.36 -68.45 -31.62
N ARG A 180 50.79 -67.29 -32.13
CA ARG A 180 51.86 -67.21 -33.14
C ARG A 180 53.18 -67.76 -32.63
N LEU A 181 53.58 -67.38 -31.42
CA LEU A 181 54.80 -67.88 -30.77
C LEU A 181 54.73 -69.39 -30.53
N LEU A 182 53.56 -69.91 -30.14
CA LEU A 182 53.36 -71.36 -29.95
C LEU A 182 53.54 -72.10 -31.28
N LYS A 183 52.91 -71.62 -32.37
CA LYS A 183 53.06 -72.19 -33.71
C LYS A 183 54.51 -72.16 -34.19
N GLU A 184 55.23 -71.07 -33.94
CA GLU A 184 56.64 -70.94 -34.28
C GLU A 184 57.50 -71.95 -33.50
N GLN A 185 57.26 -72.14 -32.20
CA GLN A 185 57.93 -73.17 -31.41
C GLN A 185 57.64 -74.59 -31.92
N GLU A 186 56.39 -74.88 -32.28
CA GLU A 186 56.01 -76.18 -32.84
C GLU A 186 56.72 -76.44 -34.19
N GLN A 187 56.78 -75.42 -35.06
CA GLN A 187 57.52 -75.52 -36.32
C GLN A 187 59.02 -75.76 -36.09
N LEU A 188 59.64 -75.03 -35.15
CA LEU A 188 61.05 -75.25 -34.80
C LEU A 188 61.30 -76.66 -34.26
N LYS A 189 60.41 -77.18 -33.40
CA LYS A 189 60.48 -78.56 -32.90
C LYS A 189 60.36 -79.57 -34.04
N TYR A 190 59.40 -79.38 -34.95
CA TYR A 190 59.23 -80.22 -36.13
C TYR A 190 60.48 -80.25 -37.01
N GLN A 191 61.05 -79.08 -37.33
CA GLN A 191 62.29 -78.98 -38.11
C GLN A 191 63.48 -79.66 -37.41
N THR A 192 63.57 -79.51 -36.08
CA THR A 192 64.62 -80.16 -35.29
C THR A 192 64.49 -81.68 -35.33
N LEU A 193 63.27 -82.22 -35.17
CA LEU A 193 62.99 -83.65 -35.23
C LEU A 193 63.33 -84.22 -36.61
N LEU A 194 62.93 -83.56 -37.70
CA LEU A 194 63.30 -83.96 -39.05
C LEU A 194 64.82 -84.01 -39.26
N SER A 195 65.54 -83.04 -38.71
CA SER A 195 67.01 -82.99 -38.77
C SER A 195 67.65 -84.16 -37.99
N GLN A 196 67.12 -84.51 -36.82
CA GLN A 196 67.59 -85.64 -36.01
C GLN A 196 67.30 -86.99 -36.68
N LEU A 197 66.12 -87.17 -37.29
CA LEU A 197 65.76 -88.39 -38.02
C LEU A 197 66.68 -88.61 -39.23
N LYS A 198 66.98 -87.54 -40.00
CA LYS A 198 67.97 -87.57 -41.09
C LYS A 198 69.36 -87.94 -40.59
N ALA A 199 69.82 -87.36 -39.47
CA ALA A 199 71.14 -87.66 -38.89
C ALA A 199 71.27 -89.11 -38.40
N ASN A 200 70.17 -89.74 -37.98
CA ASN A 200 70.10 -91.14 -37.57
C ASN A 200 69.85 -92.12 -38.73
N GLY A 201 69.87 -91.66 -39.99
CA GLY A 201 69.79 -92.51 -41.19
C GLY A 201 68.38 -92.96 -41.60
N ILE A 202 67.33 -92.32 -41.09
CA ILE A 202 65.93 -92.60 -41.47
C ILE A 202 65.52 -91.62 -42.57
N ASP A 203 65.23 -92.13 -43.79
CA ASP A 203 64.79 -91.32 -44.92
C ASP A 203 63.31 -90.91 -44.77
N VAL A 204 63.07 -89.59 -44.78
CA VAL A 204 61.77 -88.96 -44.50
C VAL A 204 61.24 -88.18 -45.72
N THR A 205 61.78 -88.41 -46.92
CA THR A 205 61.44 -87.66 -48.16
C THR A 205 60.03 -87.91 -48.74
N GLY A 206 59.12 -88.54 -48.00
CA GLY A 206 57.77 -88.89 -48.48
C GLY A 206 56.58 -88.44 -47.60
N LEU A 207 56.75 -87.49 -46.69
CA LEU A 207 55.72 -87.07 -45.73
C LEU A 207 55.31 -85.58 -45.85
N GLU A 208 55.26 -85.04 -47.08
CA GLU A 208 54.60 -83.74 -47.32
C GLU A 208 53.07 -83.85 -47.31
#